data_AF-A0A023G8K5-F1
#
_entry.id   AF-A0A023G8K5-F1
#
_cell.length_a   1.000
_cell.length_b   1.000
_cell.length_c   1.000
_cell.angle_alpha   90.00
_cell.angle_beta   90.00
_cell.angle_gamma   90.00
#
_symmetry.space_group_name_H-M   'P 1'
#
loop_
_entity.id
_entity.type
_entity.pdbx_description
1 polymer ?
#
loop_
_entity_poly.entity_id
_entity_poly.type
_entity_poly.pdbx_seq_one_letter_code
_entity_poly.pdbx_strand_id
1 'polypeptide(L)'
;MPPKRVSRVLMHVSRYLPLWASSTAKRVTFGDENPIALPVFLGCFEIGDSHMARDRSDEAPLPVTIKADANFRQLGSFLFSRALASSGSHPLLLEALKRSGIAPASLVQCLFHEWLSSSWATINRRSWCLFGSLLKSLVELAGEEAYFTASLTMSPWWRGIRTVLAGSANVPAAYIGTAIVSCVARSFLRYPSPRKGSATDVTVESPSPNEGESSSNSPAPPLQVAPSGGDRDDPVIINDEGEIEEESWEPVVIELDHWEALLGKLEDVLVLASLLRRCCERRQLRPENREVSLSSLFARGQGVITELVSAWACDLEMTSEDLRRLTKLTFPDGLEAQEDGIDLHFVRV
;
A
#
# COMPACT_ATOMS: atom_id res chain seq x y z
N MET A 1 -3.25 0.52 -9.89
CA MET A 1 -2.03 -0.33 -9.98
C MET A 1 -1.62 -0.46 -11.45
N PRO A 2 -0.33 -0.52 -11.79
CA PRO A 2 0.06 -0.91 -13.15
C PRO A 2 -0.39 -2.37 -13.39
N PRO A 3 -1.03 -2.69 -14.52
CA PRO A 3 -1.67 -3.98 -14.76
C PRO A 3 -0.70 -5.17 -14.57
N LYS A 4 0.54 -5.02 -15.01
CA LYS A 4 1.60 -6.04 -14.83
C LYS A 4 1.87 -6.40 -13.35
N ARG A 5 1.78 -5.42 -12.43
CA ARG A 5 1.99 -5.68 -10.99
C ARG A 5 0.79 -6.38 -10.37
N VAL A 6 -0.41 -6.00 -10.77
CA VAL A 6 -1.65 -6.69 -10.38
C VAL A 6 -1.58 -8.14 -10.80
N SER A 7 -1.28 -8.39 -12.08
CA SER A 7 -1.19 -9.73 -12.64
C SER A 7 -0.14 -10.56 -11.92
N ARG A 8 1.03 -9.97 -11.58
CA ARG A 8 2.07 -10.65 -10.77
C ARG A 8 1.55 -11.03 -9.38
N VAL A 9 1.00 -10.09 -8.62
CA VAL A 9 0.48 -10.35 -7.27
C VAL A 9 -0.63 -11.40 -7.33
N LEU A 10 -1.55 -11.28 -8.28
CA LEU A 10 -2.62 -12.25 -8.51
C LEU A 10 -2.08 -13.64 -8.86
N MET A 11 -1.08 -13.74 -9.73
CA MET A 11 -0.43 -14.99 -10.08
C MET A 11 0.23 -15.65 -8.87
N HIS A 12 0.97 -14.88 -8.08
CA HIS A 12 1.65 -15.37 -6.88
C HIS A 12 0.65 -15.84 -5.83
N VAL A 13 -0.36 -15.02 -5.54
CA VAL A 13 -1.41 -15.41 -4.60
C VAL A 13 -2.13 -16.65 -5.11
N SER A 14 -2.57 -16.70 -6.37
CA SER A 14 -3.28 -17.88 -6.91
C SER A 14 -2.45 -19.16 -6.83
N ARG A 15 -1.12 -19.06 -7.01
CA ARG A 15 -0.20 -20.19 -6.91
C ARG A 15 -0.05 -20.72 -5.48
N TYR A 16 0.03 -19.85 -4.48
CA TYR A 16 0.33 -20.25 -3.10
C TYR A 16 -0.92 -20.38 -2.22
N LEU A 17 -2.00 -19.66 -2.53
CA LEU A 17 -3.24 -19.60 -1.74
C LEU A 17 -3.84 -20.96 -1.37
N PRO A 18 -3.84 -22.01 -2.24
CA PRO A 18 -4.35 -23.32 -1.85
C PRO A 18 -3.63 -23.92 -0.62
N LEU A 19 -2.35 -23.62 -0.44
CA LEU A 19 -1.55 -24.06 0.72
C LEU A 19 -1.94 -23.33 2.01
N TRP A 20 -2.53 -22.14 1.87
CA TRP A 20 -3.00 -21.31 2.98
C TRP A 20 -4.48 -21.57 3.30
N ALA A 21 -5.27 -22.00 2.31
CA ALA A 21 -6.68 -22.34 2.48
C ALA A 21 -6.89 -23.66 3.25
N SER A 22 -5.99 -24.63 3.12
CA SER A 22 -6.17 -25.99 3.69
C SER A 22 -5.79 -26.14 5.17
N SER A 23 -5.08 -25.15 5.73
CA SER A 23 -4.64 -25.17 7.13
C SER A 23 -5.67 -24.58 8.10
N THR A 24 -6.84 -24.18 7.62
CA THR A 24 -8.02 -24.05 8.48
C THR A 24 -8.56 -25.44 8.75
N ALA A 25 -7.76 -26.27 9.44
CA ALA A 25 -8.26 -27.47 10.09
C ALA A 25 -9.54 -27.06 10.81
N LYS A 26 -10.69 -27.58 10.36
CA LYS A 26 -12.06 -27.31 10.83
C LYS A 26 -12.01 -26.60 12.18
N ARG A 27 -11.85 -25.28 12.15
CA ARG A 27 -11.96 -24.51 13.37
C ARG A 27 -13.45 -24.52 13.54
N VAL A 28 -13.93 -25.38 14.44
CA VAL A 28 -15.29 -25.29 14.94
C VAL A 28 -15.32 -23.91 15.59
N THR A 29 -15.63 -22.91 14.79
CA THR A 29 -16.14 -21.65 15.27
C THR A 29 -17.51 -22.02 15.76
N PHE A 30 -17.58 -22.47 17.02
CA PHE A 30 -18.75 -22.15 17.82
C PHE A 30 -19.05 -20.68 17.53
N GLY A 31 -20.31 -20.36 17.26
CA GLY A 31 -20.77 -19.04 16.86
C GLY A 31 -20.58 -17.97 17.95
N ASP A 32 -19.37 -17.85 18.48
CA ASP A 32 -18.87 -16.83 19.37
C ASP A 32 -18.13 -15.77 18.55
N GLU A 33 -18.65 -15.41 17.36
CA GLU A 33 -18.63 -14.00 16.99
C GLU A 33 -19.67 -13.31 17.88
N ASN A 34 -19.42 -13.26 19.19
CA ASN A 34 -20.20 -12.41 20.06
C ASN A 34 -19.92 -10.99 19.59
N PRO A 35 -20.87 -10.29 18.95
CA PRO A 35 -20.65 -8.93 18.53
C PRO A 35 -20.25 -8.16 19.79
N ILE A 36 -19.17 -7.39 19.71
CA ILE A 36 -18.78 -6.51 20.82
C ILE A 36 -20.03 -5.75 21.24
N ALA A 37 -20.44 -5.96 22.49
CA ALA A 37 -21.58 -5.23 23.01
C ALA A 37 -21.25 -3.73 22.93
N LEU A 38 -22.21 -2.92 22.50
CA LEU A 38 -22.00 -1.48 22.32
C LEU A 38 -21.32 -0.80 23.53
N PRO A 39 -21.64 -1.14 24.80
CA PRO A 39 -20.93 -0.56 25.95
C PRO A 39 -19.43 -0.91 26.00
N VAL A 40 -19.05 -2.12 25.61
CA VAL A 40 -17.64 -2.55 25.56
C VAL A 40 -16.91 -1.80 24.46
N PHE A 41 -17.54 -1.65 23.29
CA PHE A 41 -17.01 -0.85 22.17
C PHE A 41 -16.81 0.61 22.59
N LEU A 42 -17.83 1.25 23.15
CA LEU A 42 -17.74 2.65 23.60
C LEU A 42 -16.71 2.81 24.72
N GLY A 43 -16.55 1.79 25.57
CA GLY A 43 -15.54 1.75 26.63
C GLY A 43 -14.09 1.77 26.13
N CYS A 44 -13.83 1.51 24.84
CA CYS A 44 -12.50 1.59 24.23
C CYS A 44 -12.04 3.02 23.95
N PHE A 45 -12.92 4.02 24.12
CA PHE A 45 -12.65 5.40 23.73
C PHE A 45 -12.63 6.34 24.94
N GLU A 46 -11.82 7.39 24.82
CA GLU A 46 -11.77 8.53 25.72
C GLU A 46 -12.04 9.78 24.90
N ILE A 47 -12.89 10.66 25.43
CA ILE A 47 -13.16 11.96 24.81
C ILE A 47 -12.20 12.94 25.44
N GLY A 48 -11.41 13.65 24.63
CA GLY A 48 -10.45 14.62 25.15
C GLY A 48 -11.16 15.76 25.89
N ASP A 49 -10.95 15.86 27.20
CA ASP A 49 -11.43 16.97 28.03
C ASP A 49 -10.67 18.25 27.69
N SER A 50 -11.11 18.93 26.64
CA SER A 50 -10.64 20.27 26.35
C SER A 50 -11.46 21.27 27.17
N HIS A 51 -10.93 21.76 28.29
CA HIS A 51 -11.45 22.92 29.02
C HIS A 51 -11.61 24.18 28.13
N MET A 52 -11.06 24.17 26.91
CA MET A 52 -11.19 25.20 25.87
C MET A 52 -12.33 24.93 24.87
N ALA A 53 -13.17 23.90 25.08
CA ALA A 53 -14.25 23.54 24.15
C ALA A 53 -15.41 24.57 24.10
N ARG A 54 -15.40 25.59 24.97
CA ARG A 54 -16.40 26.67 24.96
C ARG A 54 -16.27 27.63 23.77
N ASP A 55 -15.15 27.63 23.06
CA ASP A 55 -14.86 28.57 21.95
C ASP A 55 -14.72 27.88 20.57
N ARG A 56 -15.11 26.60 20.46
CA ARG A 56 -15.06 25.88 19.17
C ARG A 56 -16.28 26.23 18.32
N SER A 57 -16.06 26.42 17.03
CA SER A 57 -17.12 26.35 16.00
C SER A 57 -17.93 25.06 16.21
N ASP A 58 -19.27 25.19 16.28
CA ASP A 58 -20.24 24.09 16.55
C ASP A 58 -20.14 22.91 15.57
N GLU A 59 -19.34 23.01 14.50
CA GLU A 59 -19.27 22.04 13.41
C GLU A 59 -18.16 20.97 13.55
N ALA A 60 -17.11 21.20 14.35
CA ALA A 60 -15.97 20.28 14.41
C ALA A 60 -16.15 19.20 15.50
N PRO A 61 -15.98 17.90 15.19
CA PRO A 61 -16.15 16.83 16.18
C PRO A 61 -15.09 16.90 17.29
N LEU A 62 -15.47 16.49 18.50
CA LEU A 62 -14.55 16.40 19.63
C LEU A 62 -13.49 15.32 19.35
N PRO A 63 -12.21 15.56 19.69
CA PRO A 63 -11.17 14.55 19.50
C PRO A 63 -11.43 13.34 20.39
N VAL A 64 -11.41 12.17 19.78
CA VAL A 64 -11.60 10.88 20.46
C VAL A 64 -10.32 10.07 20.36
N THR A 65 -9.80 9.66 21.51
CA THR A 65 -8.62 8.80 21.62
C THR A 65 -9.03 7.36 21.91
N ILE A 66 -8.32 6.41 21.34
CA ILE A 66 -8.47 4.98 21.68
C ILE A 66 -7.60 4.71 22.90
N LYS A 67 -8.16 4.07 23.93
CA LYS A 67 -7.43 3.71 25.14
C LYS A 67 -6.26 2.77 24.83
N ALA A 68 -5.18 2.89 25.60
CA ALA A 68 -3.97 2.09 25.39
C ALA A 68 -4.18 0.58 25.58
N ASP A 69 -5.14 0.19 26.42
CA ASP A 69 -5.53 -1.20 26.69
C ASP A 69 -6.59 -1.75 25.71
N ALA A 70 -7.08 -0.91 24.80
CA ALA A 70 -8.10 -1.31 23.84
C ALA A 70 -7.58 -2.38 22.88
N ASN A 71 -8.42 -3.38 22.61
CA ASN A 71 -8.09 -4.45 21.68
C ASN A 71 -8.36 -4.00 20.24
N PHE A 72 -7.32 -3.49 19.56
CA PHE A 72 -7.39 -3.05 18.15
C PHE A 72 -7.91 -4.12 17.19
N ARG A 73 -7.70 -5.40 17.48
CA ARG A 73 -8.21 -6.50 16.65
C ARG A 73 -9.72 -6.60 16.73
N GLN A 74 -10.26 -6.59 17.95
CA GLN A 74 -11.70 -6.60 18.17
C GLN A 74 -12.34 -5.34 17.61
N LEU A 75 -11.74 -4.17 17.84
CA LEU A 75 -12.23 -2.90 17.35
C LEU A 75 -12.23 -2.82 15.81
N GLY A 76 -11.14 -3.24 15.18
CA GLY A 76 -11.05 -3.34 13.72
C GLY A 76 -12.11 -4.26 13.13
N SER A 77 -12.32 -5.42 13.76
CA SER A 77 -13.37 -6.34 13.34
C SER A 77 -14.75 -5.72 13.43
N PHE A 78 -15.08 -5.06 14.55
CA PHE A 78 -16.36 -4.38 14.70
C PHE A 78 -16.57 -3.27 13.65
N LEU A 79 -15.54 -2.45 13.40
CA LEU A 79 -15.63 -1.31 12.49
C LEU A 79 -15.65 -1.71 11.01
N PHE A 80 -14.84 -2.69 10.61
CA PHE A 80 -14.50 -2.90 9.20
C PHE A 80 -14.88 -4.27 8.65
N SER A 81 -15.12 -5.31 9.48
CA SER A 81 -15.40 -6.66 8.97
C SER A 81 -16.57 -6.68 7.98
N ARG A 82 -17.69 -6.04 8.33
CA ARG A 82 -18.88 -5.94 7.46
C ARG A 82 -18.62 -5.11 6.21
N ALA A 83 -17.85 -4.03 6.33
CA ALA A 83 -17.50 -3.16 5.20
C ALA A 83 -16.58 -3.86 4.20
N LEU A 84 -15.77 -4.82 4.67
CA LEU A 84 -14.86 -5.61 3.84
C LEU A 84 -15.51 -6.90 3.31
N ALA A 85 -16.51 -7.43 4.02
CA ALA A 85 -17.23 -8.66 3.67
C ALA A 85 -18.43 -8.43 2.74
N SER A 86 -19.10 -7.27 2.83
CA SER A 86 -20.34 -6.99 2.11
C SER A 86 -20.24 -5.80 1.16
N SER A 87 -21.07 -5.81 0.12
CA SER A 87 -21.10 -4.81 -0.95
C SER A 87 -21.85 -3.53 -0.59
N GLY A 88 -22.09 -3.21 0.68
CA GLY A 88 -22.94 -2.06 1.04
C GLY A 88 -22.62 -1.45 2.41
N SER A 89 -22.58 -0.12 2.42
CA SER A 89 -22.41 0.83 3.55
C SER A 89 -21.07 1.56 3.67
N HIS A 90 -20.19 1.52 2.66
CA HIS A 90 -18.90 2.22 2.73
C HIS A 90 -19.04 3.76 2.94
N PRO A 91 -19.95 4.48 2.24
CA PRO A 91 -20.09 5.93 2.44
C PRO A 91 -20.66 6.31 3.81
N LEU A 92 -21.66 5.58 4.30
CA LEU A 92 -22.28 5.84 5.61
C LEU A 92 -21.31 5.55 6.76
N LEU A 93 -20.51 4.49 6.64
CA LEU A 93 -19.46 4.19 7.61
C LEU A 93 -18.42 5.31 7.64
N LEU A 94 -17.93 5.74 6.48
CA LEU A 94 -16.97 6.84 6.42
C LEU A 94 -17.52 8.13 7.01
N GLU A 95 -18.78 8.46 6.73
CA GLU A 95 -19.42 9.65 7.30
C GLU A 95 -19.51 9.54 8.83
N ALA A 96 -19.88 8.37 9.36
CA ALA A 96 -19.89 8.13 10.80
C ALA A 96 -18.48 8.24 11.42
N LEU A 97 -17.46 7.71 10.75
CA LEU A 97 -16.06 7.79 11.21
C LEU A 97 -15.56 9.25 11.18
N LYS A 98 -15.88 10.03 10.15
CA LYS A 98 -15.54 11.46 10.08
C LYS A 98 -16.15 12.23 11.23
N ARG A 99 -17.44 11.99 11.53
CA ARG A 99 -18.16 12.66 12.63
C ARG A 99 -17.77 12.16 14.02
N SER A 100 -17.07 11.02 14.11
CA SER A 100 -16.65 10.44 15.40
C SER A 100 -15.51 11.19 16.08
N GLY A 101 -14.71 11.95 15.32
CA GLY A 101 -13.52 12.63 15.85
C GLY A 101 -12.37 11.69 16.23
N ILE A 102 -12.43 10.41 15.88
CA ILE A 102 -11.32 9.46 16.07
C ILE A 102 -10.19 9.82 15.12
N ALA A 103 -8.95 9.84 15.64
CA ALA A 103 -7.77 10.13 14.84
C ALA A 103 -7.64 9.15 13.64
N PRO A 104 -7.39 9.65 12.41
CA PRO A 104 -7.30 8.81 11.21
C PRO A 104 -6.22 7.72 11.29
N ALA A 105 -5.08 8.00 11.95
CA ALA A 105 -4.03 7.01 12.20
C ALA A 105 -4.56 5.81 13.01
N SER A 106 -5.39 6.05 14.02
CA SER A 106 -6.02 5.01 14.84
C SER A 106 -7.04 4.18 14.06
N LEU A 107 -7.79 4.81 13.16
CA LEU A 107 -8.71 4.11 12.25
C LEU A 107 -7.98 3.22 11.26
N VAL A 108 -6.87 3.72 10.70
CA VAL A 108 -5.99 2.93 9.81
C VAL A 108 -5.42 1.74 10.58
N GLN A 109 -4.94 1.92 11.80
CA GLN A 109 -4.46 0.82 12.63
C GLN A 109 -5.54 -0.27 12.82
N CYS A 110 -6.77 0.13 13.16
CA CYS A 110 -7.91 -0.80 13.27
C CYS A 110 -8.19 -1.54 11.95
N LEU A 111 -8.18 -0.82 10.81
CA LEU A 111 -8.40 -1.40 9.48
C LEU A 111 -7.32 -2.46 9.14
N PHE A 112 -6.05 -2.19 9.46
CA PHE A 112 -4.96 -3.14 9.23
C PHE A 112 -5.05 -4.36 10.14
N HIS A 113 -5.45 -4.21 11.40
CA HIS A 113 -5.66 -5.37 12.28
C HIS A 113 -6.78 -6.29 11.78
N GLU A 114 -7.87 -5.73 11.27
CA GLU A 114 -8.92 -6.52 10.63
C GLU A 114 -8.38 -7.21 9.36
N TRP A 115 -7.76 -6.46 8.46
CA TRP A 115 -7.20 -7.00 7.21
C TRP A 115 -6.19 -8.13 7.45
N LEU A 116 -5.22 -7.91 8.33
CA LEU A 116 -4.14 -8.86 8.59
C LEU A 116 -4.57 -10.06 9.43
N SER A 117 -5.66 -9.96 10.18
CA SER A 117 -6.17 -11.08 10.98
C SER A 117 -7.28 -11.89 10.31
N SER A 118 -7.77 -11.42 9.16
CA SER A 118 -8.86 -12.05 8.41
C SER A 118 -8.37 -13.00 7.33
N SER A 119 -9.06 -14.14 7.20
CA SER A 119 -8.77 -15.16 6.19
C SER A 119 -9.32 -14.82 4.80
N TRP A 120 -10.29 -13.90 4.70
CA TRP A 120 -10.91 -13.51 3.43
C TRP A 120 -10.04 -12.52 2.63
N ALA A 121 -9.06 -11.86 3.25
CA ALA A 121 -8.11 -10.95 2.60
C ALA A 121 -7.38 -11.59 1.41
N THR A 122 -7.34 -12.92 1.38
CA THR A 122 -6.60 -13.70 0.39
C THR A 122 -7.54 -14.38 -0.63
N ILE A 123 -8.84 -14.48 -0.32
CA ILE A 123 -9.82 -15.27 -1.09
C ILE A 123 -10.76 -14.36 -1.89
N ASN A 124 -11.13 -13.19 -1.36
CA ASN A 124 -12.12 -12.31 -1.97
C ASN A 124 -11.46 -11.09 -2.63
N ARG A 125 -11.32 -11.13 -3.96
CA ARG A 125 -10.79 -10.00 -4.75
C ARG A 125 -11.59 -8.71 -4.55
N ARG A 126 -12.91 -8.79 -4.33
CA ARG A 126 -13.72 -7.59 -4.05
C ARG A 126 -13.29 -6.91 -2.75
N SER A 127 -12.88 -7.69 -1.76
CA SER A 127 -12.40 -7.14 -0.50
C SER A 127 -11.07 -6.39 -0.64
N TRP A 128 -10.27 -6.68 -1.67
CA TRP A 128 -9.06 -5.91 -1.99
C TRP A 128 -9.44 -4.49 -2.42
N CYS A 129 -10.46 -4.39 -3.28
CA CYS A 129 -11.04 -3.15 -3.75
C CYS A 129 -11.61 -2.33 -2.58
N LEU A 130 -12.40 -2.99 -1.72
CA LEU A 130 -13.01 -2.36 -0.54
C LEU A 130 -11.96 -1.88 0.46
N PHE A 131 -10.93 -2.68 0.73
CA PHE A 131 -9.81 -2.30 1.59
C PHE A 131 -9.05 -1.10 1.03
N GLY A 132 -8.72 -1.10 -0.27
CA GLY A 132 -8.05 0.03 -0.93
C GLY A 132 -8.89 1.31 -0.89
N SER A 133 -10.20 1.20 -1.13
CA SER A 133 -11.14 2.34 -1.05
C SER A 133 -11.23 2.90 0.38
N LEU A 134 -11.41 2.04 1.37
CA LEU A 134 -11.42 2.43 2.79
C LEU A 134 -10.14 3.14 3.19
N LEU A 135 -8.99 2.56 2.85
CA LEU A 135 -7.70 3.15 3.15
C LEU A 135 -7.55 4.51 2.47
N LYS A 136 -7.91 4.65 1.20
CA LYS A 136 -7.85 5.92 0.48
C LYS A 136 -8.67 7.00 1.17
N SER A 137 -9.91 6.71 1.56
CA SER A 137 -10.75 7.69 2.25
C SER A 137 -10.26 8.04 3.66
N LEU A 138 -9.62 7.10 4.35
CA LEU A 138 -8.98 7.40 5.64
C LEU A 138 -7.70 8.25 5.49
N VAL A 139 -6.95 8.06 4.40
CA VAL A 139 -5.80 8.91 4.05
C VAL A 139 -6.26 10.32 3.70
N GLU A 140 -7.34 10.46 2.92
CA GLU A 140 -7.99 11.76 2.64
C GLU A 140 -8.44 12.46 3.93
N LEU A 141 -8.97 11.69 4.89
CA LEU A 141 -9.38 12.21 6.19
C LEU A 141 -8.20 12.66 7.05
N ALA A 142 -7.03 12.01 6.93
CA ALA A 142 -5.81 12.39 7.64
C ALA A 142 -5.24 13.74 7.17
N GLY A 143 -5.55 14.15 5.94
CA GLY A 143 -5.08 15.43 5.40
C GLY A 143 -3.55 15.52 5.42
N GLU A 144 -3.02 16.66 5.87
CA GLU A 144 -1.58 16.97 5.88
C GLU A 144 -0.74 15.98 6.71
N GLU A 145 -1.33 15.23 7.66
CA GLU A 145 -0.61 14.17 8.38
C GLU A 145 -0.21 12.98 7.50
N ALA A 146 -0.94 12.74 6.41
CA ALA A 146 -0.67 11.64 5.48
C ALA A 146 -0.12 12.10 4.12
N TYR A 147 -0.21 13.41 3.81
CA TYR A 147 0.48 13.98 2.66
C TYR A 147 2.00 14.02 2.88
N PHE A 148 2.74 13.88 1.78
CA PHE A 148 4.19 14.05 1.79
C PHE A 148 4.50 15.52 2.01
N THR A 149 4.93 15.90 3.21
CA THR A 149 5.51 17.22 3.44
C THR A 149 6.92 17.21 2.87
N ALA A 150 7.24 18.18 2.00
CA ALA A 150 8.53 18.30 1.28
C ALA A 150 9.77 18.42 2.19
N SER A 151 9.60 18.45 3.52
CA SER A 151 10.63 18.60 4.53
C SER A 151 11.22 17.30 5.07
N LEU A 152 10.67 16.12 4.74
CA LEU A 152 11.13 14.83 5.27
C LEU A 152 11.41 13.82 4.16
N THR A 153 12.61 13.22 4.20
CA THR A 153 13.05 12.18 3.25
C THR A 153 12.20 10.91 3.29
N MET A 154 11.45 10.69 4.38
CA MET A 154 10.55 9.54 4.57
C MET A 154 9.37 9.90 5.46
N SER A 155 8.16 9.54 5.05
CA SER A 155 6.95 9.80 5.83
C SER A 155 6.86 8.84 7.03
N PRO A 156 6.77 9.35 8.27
CA PRO A 156 6.62 8.49 9.46
C PRO A 156 5.30 7.70 9.43
N TRP A 157 4.27 8.27 8.81
CA TRP A 157 2.95 7.65 8.66
C TRP A 157 3.01 6.41 7.76
N TRP A 158 3.57 6.55 6.55
CA TRP A 158 3.76 5.43 5.63
C TRP A 158 4.80 4.42 6.12
N ARG A 159 5.83 4.87 6.85
CA ARG A 159 6.79 3.99 7.52
C ARG A 159 6.09 3.09 8.55
N GLY A 160 5.19 3.64 9.37
CA GLY A 160 4.40 2.88 10.34
C GLY A 160 3.54 1.79 9.68
N ILE A 161 2.95 2.09 8.53
CA ILE A 161 2.20 1.08 7.77
C ILE A 161 3.11 -0.05 7.27
N ARG A 162 4.29 0.30 6.75
CA ARG A 162 5.29 -0.70 6.30
C ARG A 162 5.75 -1.61 7.44
N THR A 163 5.97 -1.07 8.65
CA THR A 163 6.38 -1.89 9.80
C THR A 163 5.29 -2.86 10.23
N VAL A 164 4.03 -2.44 10.24
CA VAL A 164 2.87 -3.31 10.53
C VAL A 164 2.77 -4.45 9.52
N LEU A 165 2.90 -4.14 8.22
CA LEU A 165 2.89 -5.15 7.16
C LEU A 165 4.07 -6.13 7.28
N ALA A 166 5.28 -5.63 7.51
CA ALA A 166 6.47 -6.46 7.68
C ALA A 166 6.39 -7.37 8.92
N GLY A 167 5.70 -6.95 9.98
CA GLY A 167 5.55 -7.69 11.23
C GLY A 167 4.50 -8.80 11.20
N SER A 168 3.61 -8.83 10.21
CA SER A 168 2.49 -9.76 10.18
C SER A 168 2.90 -11.20 9.87
N ALA A 169 2.44 -12.15 10.68
CA ALA A 169 2.54 -13.59 10.41
C ALA A 169 1.53 -14.08 9.36
N ASN A 170 0.49 -13.29 9.05
CA ASN A 170 -0.39 -13.53 7.91
C ASN A 170 0.27 -13.00 6.64
N VAL A 171 1.28 -13.74 6.17
CA VAL A 171 2.15 -13.34 5.05
C VAL A 171 1.38 -13.06 3.77
N PRO A 172 0.38 -13.86 3.34
CA PRO A 172 -0.38 -13.55 2.13
C PRO A 172 -1.17 -12.24 2.25
N ALA A 173 -1.82 -11.98 3.41
CA ALA A 173 -2.53 -10.73 3.63
C ALA A 173 -1.57 -9.53 3.66
N ALA A 174 -0.38 -9.69 4.23
CA ALA A 174 0.66 -8.66 4.23
C ALA A 174 1.19 -8.37 2.81
N TYR A 175 1.43 -9.40 1.99
CA TYR A 175 1.88 -9.24 0.61
C TYR A 175 0.83 -8.51 -0.26
N ILE A 176 -0.43 -8.95 -0.21
CA ILE A 176 -1.54 -8.30 -0.92
C ILE A 176 -1.75 -6.88 -0.39
N GLY A 177 -1.76 -6.71 0.93
CA GLY A 177 -1.91 -5.41 1.58
C GLY A 177 -0.83 -4.44 1.13
N THR A 178 0.44 -4.85 1.11
CA THR A 178 1.56 -4.03 0.63
C THR A 178 1.35 -3.56 -0.80
N ALA A 179 0.90 -4.44 -1.70
CA ALA A 179 0.60 -4.07 -3.06
C ALA A 179 -0.49 -2.98 -3.11
N ILE A 180 -1.63 -3.19 -2.41
CA ILE A 180 -2.77 -2.26 -2.39
C ILE A 180 -2.35 -0.90 -1.81
N VAL A 181 -1.70 -0.92 -0.65
CA VAL A 181 -1.24 0.26 0.08
C VAL A 181 -0.25 1.06 -0.76
N SER A 182 0.71 0.40 -1.42
CA SER A 182 1.66 1.05 -2.31
C SER A 182 0.95 1.79 -3.47
N CYS A 183 -0.24 1.37 -3.85
CA CYS A 183 -1.02 2.03 -4.90
C CYS A 183 -1.90 3.15 -4.38
N VAL A 184 -2.43 3.00 -3.17
CA VAL A 184 -3.06 4.12 -2.46
C VAL A 184 -2.03 5.21 -2.20
N ALA A 185 -0.84 4.89 -1.68
CA ALA A 185 0.23 5.86 -1.44
C ALA A 185 0.59 6.68 -2.70
N ARG A 186 0.64 6.02 -3.87
CA ARG A 186 0.90 6.69 -5.15
C ARG A 186 -0.15 7.75 -5.52
N SER A 187 -1.41 7.61 -5.09
CA SER A 187 -2.44 8.62 -5.37
C SER A 187 -2.34 9.88 -4.49
N PHE A 188 -1.50 9.86 -3.46
CA PHE A 188 -1.26 11.00 -2.57
C PHE A 188 0.11 11.65 -2.78
N LEU A 189 0.85 11.24 -3.81
CA LEU A 189 2.06 11.93 -4.25
C LEU A 189 1.63 13.25 -4.89
N ARG A 190 1.96 14.38 -4.26
CA ARG A 190 1.85 15.69 -4.89
C ARG A 190 2.99 15.82 -5.89
N TYR A 191 2.69 15.81 -7.18
CA TYR A 191 3.61 16.34 -8.18
C TYR A 191 3.68 17.85 -7.97
N PRO A 192 4.86 18.46 -7.92
CA PRO A 192 4.94 19.90 -8.01
C PRO A 192 4.29 20.36 -9.31
N SER A 193 3.42 21.36 -9.20
CA SER A 193 2.77 21.91 -10.38
C SER A 193 3.76 22.78 -11.13
N PRO A 194 3.90 22.67 -12.47
CA PRO A 194 4.60 23.71 -13.22
C PRO A 194 3.83 25.02 -13.03
N ARG A 195 4.45 26.01 -12.37
CA ARG A 195 3.83 27.32 -12.15
C ARG A 195 3.47 27.92 -13.51
N LYS A 196 2.18 28.05 -13.82
CA LYS A 196 1.69 28.97 -14.85
C LYS A 196 2.09 30.36 -14.40
N GLY A 197 3.06 30.98 -15.07
CA GLY A 197 3.44 32.36 -14.85
C GLY A 197 2.22 33.26 -14.96
N SER A 198 1.83 33.87 -13.83
CA SER A 198 0.93 35.02 -13.81
C SER A 198 1.78 36.28 -13.93
N ALA A 199 1.65 36.97 -15.05
CA ALA A 199 1.91 38.41 -15.17
C ALA A 199 0.90 38.92 -16.20
N THR A 200 -0.27 39.37 -15.74
CA THR A 200 -0.62 40.78 -15.57
C THR A 200 -0.71 41.54 -16.88
N ASP A 201 -1.96 41.71 -17.30
CA ASP A 201 -2.54 42.92 -17.88
C ASP A 201 -1.57 44.12 -17.93
N VAL A 202 -1.12 44.43 -19.15
CA VAL A 202 -0.75 45.80 -19.52
C VAL A 202 -1.50 46.09 -20.81
N THR A 203 -2.62 46.78 -20.64
CA THR A 203 -3.32 47.52 -21.67
C THR A 203 -2.37 48.56 -22.27
N VAL A 204 -1.98 48.39 -23.54
CA VAL A 204 -1.57 49.51 -24.42
C VAL A 204 -2.15 49.28 -25.81
N GLU A 205 -2.84 50.31 -26.27
CA GLU A 205 -3.59 50.46 -27.51
C GLU A 205 -2.87 49.94 -28.76
N SER A 206 -3.62 49.24 -29.61
CA SER A 206 -3.32 49.11 -31.03
C SER A 206 -4.15 50.12 -31.82
N PRO A 207 -3.55 50.88 -32.74
CA PRO A 207 -4.22 51.25 -33.97
C PRO A 207 -3.56 50.51 -35.14
N SER A 208 -4.34 49.69 -35.84
CA SER A 208 -4.05 49.33 -37.22
C SER A 208 -4.08 50.61 -38.09
N PRO A 209 -3.35 50.68 -39.21
CA PRO A 209 -3.99 50.23 -40.44
C PRO A 209 -3.04 49.66 -41.53
N ASN A 210 -3.65 48.78 -42.33
CA ASN A 210 -3.55 48.62 -43.79
C ASN A 210 -2.24 48.30 -44.52
N GLU A 211 -2.39 47.22 -45.32
CA GLU A 211 -2.09 47.09 -46.76
C GLU A 211 -0.65 46.97 -47.25
N GLY A 212 -0.47 46.07 -48.23
CA GLY A 212 0.62 46.19 -49.21
C GLY A 212 1.46 44.94 -49.45
N GLU A 213 0.93 44.02 -50.25
CA GLU A 213 1.57 43.50 -51.46
C GLU A 213 3.11 43.26 -51.55
N SER A 214 3.43 42.00 -51.92
CA SER A 214 4.25 41.63 -53.09
C SER A 214 5.78 41.40 -52.97
N SER A 215 6.12 40.18 -53.42
CA SER A 215 7.23 39.81 -54.33
C SER A 215 8.65 39.65 -53.77
N SER A 216 9.14 38.40 -53.69
CA SER A 216 10.12 37.78 -54.62
C SER A 216 11.56 37.87 -54.06
N ASN A 217 12.46 36.89 -54.05
CA ASN A 217 12.83 35.82 -54.99
C ASN A 217 13.63 34.70 -54.27
N SER A 218 13.53 33.46 -54.77
CA SER A 218 14.48 32.33 -54.59
C SER A 218 15.76 32.53 -55.47
N PRO A 219 16.78 31.62 -55.60
CA PRO A 219 17.00 30.28 -55.01
C PRO A 219 18.47 29.90 -54.57
N ALA A 220 18.57 28.88 -53.67
CA ALA A 220 19.53 27.73 -53.48
C ALA A 220 21.00 27.70 -54.03
N PRO A 221 21.91 26.72 -53.67
CA PRO A 221 21.81 25.51 -52.83
C PRO A 221 23.07 25.26 -51.93
N PRO A 222 23.51 24.01 -51.56
CA PRO A 222 23.60 23.59 -50.15
C PRO A 222 25.04 23.31 -49.64
N LEU A 223 25.29 23.51 -48.34
CA LEU A 223 26.44 22.91 -47.67
C LEU A 223 26.02 22.24 -46.37
N GLN A 224 26.11 20.91 -46.38
CA GLN A 224 26.11 20.08 -45.19
C GLN A 224 27.39 20.37 -44.38
N VAL A 225 27.24 20.83 -43.14
CA VAL A 225 28.25 20.67 -42.08
C VAL A 225 27.49 20.51 -40.76
N ALA A 226 27.58 19.32 -40.16
CA ALA A 226 27.26 19.14 -38.74
C ALA A 226 28.32 19.86 -37.89
N PRO A 227 27.93 20.54 -36.80
CA PRO A 227 28.42 20.11 -35.48
C PRO A 227 27.32 20.25 -34.41
N SER A 228 27.15 19.29 -33.50
CA SER A 228 27.95 19.03 -32.28
C SER A 228 27.26 19.61 -31.05
N GLY A 229 27.43 18.90 -29.94
CA GLY A 229 26.68 19.03 -28.69
C GLY A 229 26.50 20.46 -28.19
N GLY A 230 25.25 20.77 -27.84
CA GLY A 230 24.89 21.91 -27.00
C GLY A 230 24.30 21.36 -25.72
N ASP A 231 25.07 21.46 -24.65
CA ASP A 231 24.66 21.43 -23.25
C ASP A 231 23.31 22.13 -23.11
N ARG A 232 22.31 21.41 -22.62
CA ARG A 232 21.05 22.03 -22.18
C ARG A 232 21.20 22.25 -20.69
N ASP A 233 21.69 23.43 -20.35
CA ASP A 233 21.58 23.98 -19.00
C ASP A 233 20.09 24.04 -18.64
N ASP A 234 19.68 23.15 -17.72
CA ASP A 234 18.38 23.26 -17.06
C ASP A 234 18.38 24.56 -16.23
N PRO A 235 17.30 25.37 -16.31
CA PRO A 235 17.28 26.66 -15.63
C PRO A 235 17.22 26.47 -14.11
N VAL A 236 18.28 26.92 -13.42
CA VAL A 236 18.34 27.05 -11.97
C VAL A 236 17.34 28.11 -11.51
N ILE A 237 16.30 27.71 -10.78
CA ILE A 237 15.29 28.62 -10.22
C ILE A 237 15.78 29.08 -8.84
N ILE A 238 16.05 30.38 -8.73
CA ILE A 238 16.52 31.04 -7.50
C ILE A 238 15.32 31.78 -6.89
N ASN A 239 15.03 31.55 -5.60
CA ASN A 239 14.01 32.31 -4.87
C ASN A 239 14.49 33.74 -4.53
N ASP A 240 13.59 34.60 -4.04
CA ASP A 240 13.91 36.01 -3.71
C ASP A 240 14.98 36.16 -2.60
N GLU A 241 15.39 35.06 -1.96
CA GLU A 241 16.46 35.00 -0.95
C GLU A 241 17.79 34.45 -1.49
N GLY A 242 17.87 34.11 -2.79
CA GLY A 242 19.11 33.64 -3.41
C GLY A 242 19.34 32.12 -3.28
N GLU A 243 18.38 31.37 -2.77
CA GLU A 243 18.45 29.91 -2.64
C GLU A 243 17.86 29.21 -3.86
N ILE A 244 18.53 28.16 -4.33
CA ILE A 244 18.05 27.28 -5.38
C ILE A 244 16.91 26.43 -4.79
N GLU A 245 15.66 26.74 -5.12
CA GLU A 245 14.51 25.86 -4.81
C GLU A 245 14.53 24.69 -5.79
N GLU A 246 15.43 23.73 -5.55
CA GLU A 246 15.38 22.44 -6.21
C GLU A 246 14.22 21.66 -5.59
N GLU A 247 13.09 21.54 -6.31
CA GLU A 247 12.03 20.59 -5.96
C GLU A 247 12.61 19.18 -6.05
N SER A 248 13.23 18.74 -4.95
CA SER A 248 13.94 17.47 -4.87
C SER A 248 12.93 16.33 -5.00
N TRP A 249 13.00 15.62 -6.12
CA TRP A 249 12.25 14.38 -6.39
C TRP A 249 12.77 13.19 -5.59
N GLU A 250 13.93 13.34 -4.95
CA GLU A 250 14.61 12.27 -4.23
C GLU A 250 13.73 11.61 -3.15
N PRO A 251 13.02 12.34 -2.26
CA PRO A 251 12.16 11.72 -1.24
C PRO A 251 11.01 10.90 -1.83
N VAL A 252 10.46 11.35 -2.97
CA VAL A 252 9.37 10.67 -3.70
C VAL A 252 9.87 9.35 -4.26
N VAL A 253 11.02 9.36 -4.94
CA VAL A 253 11.65 8.16 -5.50
C VAL A 253 12.00 7.18 -4.38
N ILE A 254 12.62 7.66 -3.31
CA ILE A 254 12.97 6.87 -2.13
C ILE A 254 11.73 6.18 -1.54
N GLU A 255 10.61 6.87 -1.35
CA GLU A 255 9.39 6.26 -0.80
C GLU A 255 8.82 5.18 -1.72
N LEU A 256 8.84 5.39 -3.04
CA LEU A 256 8.42 4.37 -4.01
C LEU A 256 9.30 3.12 -3.95
N ASP A 257 10.62 3.30 -3.88
CA ASP A 257 11.59 2.20 -3.79
C ASP A 257 11.40 1.39 -2.51
N HIS A 258 11.07 2.05 -1.40
CA HIS A 258 10.77 1.36 -0.15
C HIS A 258 9.56 0.43 -0.24
N TRP A 259 8.51 0.84 -0.95
CA TRP A 259 7.35 -0.03 -1.19
C TRP A 259 7.70 -1.21 -2.07
N GLU A 260 8.53 -0.99 -3.10
CA GLU A 260 8.96 -2.04 -4.02
C GLU A 260 9.87 -3.06 -3.34
N ALA A 261 10.82 -2.58 -2.54
CA ALA A 261 11.67 -3.41 -1.71
C ALA A 261 10.87 -4.23 -0.70
N LEU A 262 9.87 -3.63 -0.03
CA LEU A 262 9.01 -4.37 0.90
C LEU A 262 8.19 -5.44 0.16
N LEU A 263 7.60 -5.10 -0.99
CA LEU A 263 6.81 -6.04 -1.78
C LEU A 263 7.65 -7.24 -2.22
N GLY A 264 8.87 -7.01 -2.73
CA GLY A 264 9.79 -8.08 -3.11
C GLY A 264 10.19 -8.96 -1.93
N LYS A 265 10.55 -8.35 -0.78
CA LYS A 265 10.88 -9.11 0.44
C LYS A 265 9.71 -9.97 0.90
N LEU A 266 8.48 -9.44 0.92
CA LEU A 266 7.29 -10.21 1.30
C LEU A 266 6.92 -11.30 0.29
N GLU A 267 7.30 -11.15 -0.98
CA GLU A 267 7.21 -12.21 -1.98
C GLU A 267 8.09 -13.40 -1.58
N ASP A 268 9.34 -13.15 -1.21
CA ASP A 268 10.26 -14.19 -0.74
C ASP A 268 9.76 -14.84 0.55
N VAL A 269 9.27 -14.05 1.52
CA VAL A 269 8.67 -14.58 2.75
C VAL A 269 7.44 -15.42 2.43
N LEU A 270 6.60 -15.04 1.44
CA LEU A 270 5.44 -15.83 1.03
C LEU A 270 5.87 -17.20 0.49
N VAL A 271 6.93 -17.25 -0.32
CA VAL A 271 7.47 -18.53 -0.83
C VAL A 271 7.97 -19.39 0.32
N LEU A 272 8.77 -18.84 1.22
CA LEU A 272 9.30 -19.55 2.39
C LEU A 272 8.16 -20.07 3.29
N ALA A 273 7.24 -19.19 3.69
CA ALA A 273 6.12 -19.54 4.55
C ALA A 273 5.20 -20.59 3.89
N SER A 274 5.05 -20.55 2.56
CA SER A 274 4.32 -21.58 1.82
C SER A 274 5.05 -22.92 1.82
N LEU A 275 6.38 -22.92 1.68
CA LEU A 275 7.21 -24.13 1.78
C LEU A 275 7.07 -24.77 3.15
N LEU A 276 7.23 -24.00 4.24
CA LEU A 276 7.17 -24.50 5.62
C LEU A 276 5.81 -25.11 6.00
N ARG A 277 4.75 -24.81 5.23
CA ARG A 277 3.40 -25.35 5.41
C ARG A 277 3.10 -26.58 4.55
N ARG A 278 3.99 -26.95 3.62
CA ARG A 278 3.79 -28.12 2.76
C ARG A 278 3.88 -29.41 3.58
N CYS A 279 2.88 -30.26 3.39
CA CYS A 279 2.83 -31.59 3.99
C CYS A 279 3.40 -32.63 3.02
N CYS A 280 3.83 -33.78 3.54
CA CYS A 280 4.20 -34.93 2.71
C CYS A 280 3.02 -35.89 2.60
N GLU A 281 2.23 -35.78 1.53
CA GLU A 281 1.01 -36.59 1.33
C GLU A 281 1.30 -38.10 1.31
N ARG A 282 2.43 -38.49 0.70
CA ARG A 282 2.84 -39.91 0.58
C ARG A 282 3.10 -40.57 1.94
N ARG A 283 3.56 -39.80 2.94
CA ARG A 283 3.89 -40.29 4.29
C ARG A 283 2.89 -39.81 5.35
N GLN A 284 1.90 -39.01 4.97
CA GLN A 284 0.93 -38.36 5.86
C GLN A 284 1.58 -37.52 6.99
N LEU A 285 2.81 -37.06 6.79
CA LEU A 285 3.53 -36.22 7.74
C LEU A 285 3.15 -34.75 7.55
N ARG A 286 2.87 -34.06 8.66
CA ARG A 286 2.58 -32.64 8.70
C ARG A 286 3.69 -31.92 9.47
N PRO A 287 4.20 -30.81 8.95
CA PRO A 287 5.19 -30.02 9.67
C PRO A 287 4.57 -29.32 10.86
N GLU A 288 5.38 -29.04 11.87
CA GLU A 288 5.00 -28.14 12.96
C GLU A 288 4.70 -26.73 12.40
N ASN A 289 3.72 -26.06 13.01
CA ASN A 289 3.35 -24.71 12.60
C ASN A 289 4.44 -23.70 13.02
N ARG A 290 5.22 -23.25 12.05
CA ARG A 290 6.25 -22.21 12.23
C ARG A 290 5.76 -20.92 11.60
N GLU A 291 5.18 -20.06 12.43
CA GLU A 291 4.79 -18.72 11.99
C GLU A 291 6.03 -17.88 11.71
N VAL A 292 6.03 -17.18 10.57
CA VAL A 292 7.14 -16.34 10.12
C VAL A 292 6.59 -15.02 9.60
N SER A 293 7.30 -13.94 9.89
CA SER A 293 7.10 -12.62 9.31
C SER A 293 8.43 -12.05 8.84
N LEU A 294 8.39 -11.01 8.01
CA LEU A 294 9.62 -10.37 7.55
C LEU A 294 10.42 -9.81 8.74
N SER A 295 9.74 -9.20 9.71
CA SER A 295 10.37 -8.70 10.94
C SER A 295 10.97 -9.83 11.78
N SER A 296 10.30 -10.98 11.91
CA SER A 296 10.84 -12.10 12.69
C SER A 296 12.08 -12.71 12.05
N LEU A 297 12.15 -12.73 10.71
CA LEU A 297 13.32 -13.21 9.98
C LEU A 297 14.52 -12.28 10.17
N PHE A 298 14.32 -10.96 10.09
CA PHE A 298 15.40 -10.00 10.32
C PHE A 298 15.91 -10.02 11.77
N ALA A 299 15.04 -10.26 12.75
CA ALA A 299 15.42 -10.34 14.15
C ALA A 299 16.30 -11.57 14.49
N ARG A 300 16.23 -12.64 13.69
CA ARG A 300 16.87 -13.94 13.97
C ARG A 300 18.22 -14.16 13.26
N GLY A 301 18.65 -13.21 12.42
CA GLY A 301 19.98 -13.24 11.78
C GLY A 301 20.10 -14.19 10.57
N GLN A 302 21.31 -14.27 10.01
CA GLN A 302 21.58 -14.86 8.69
C GLN A 302 21.30 -16.37 8.56
N GLY A 303 21.27 -17.12 9.67
CA GLY A 303 21.04 -18.58 9.67
C GLY A 303 19.58 -19.01 9.80
N VAL A 304 18.64 -18.07 9.98
CA VAL A 304 17.25 -18.43 10.33
C VAL A 304 16.54 -19.22 9.22
N ILE A 305 16.80 -18.89 7.96
CA ILE A 305 16.13 -19.56 6.83
C ILE A 305 16.59 -21.01 6.74
N THR A 306 17.89 -21.28 6.87
CA THR A 306 18.43 -22.64 6.83
C THR A 306 17.95 -23.46 8.04
N GLU A 307 17.85 -22.85 9.21
CA GLU A 307 17.28 -23.46 10.42
C GLU A 307 15.80 -23.84 10.23
N LEU A 308 14.97 -22.93 9.71
CA LEU A 308 13.55 -23.18 9.48
C LEU A 308 13.32 -24.27 8.43
N VAL A 309 14.08 -24.23 7.32
CA VAL A 309 13.97 -25.21 6.24
C VAL A 309 14.49 -26.58 6.68
N SER A 310 15.57 -26.64 7.46
CA SER A 310 16.08 -27.91 7.99
C SER A 310 15.09 -28.54 8.99
N ALA A 311 14.51 -27.73 9.89
CA ALA A 311 13.48 -28.19 10.81
C ALA A 311 12.24 -28.73 10.05
N TRP A 312 11.76 -28.00 9.04
CA TRP A 312 10.68 -28.48 8.17
C TRP A 312 11.02 -29.79 7.44
N ALA A 313 12.24 -29.91 6.93
CA ALA A 313 12.70 -31.13 6.26
C ALA A 313 12.77 -32.32 7.24
N CYS A 314 13.18 -32.07 8.49
CA CYS A 314 13.18 -33.07 9.56
C CYS A 314 11.76 -33.53 9.92
N ASP A 315 10.79 -32.63 10.05
CA ASP A 315 9.40 -33.00 10.34
C ASP A 315 8.79 -33.91 9.26
N LEU A 316 9.24 -33.76 8.01
CA LEU A 316 8.81 -34.57 6.88
C LEU A 316 9.69 -35.81 6.65
N GLU A 317 10.66 -36.06 7.53
CA GLU A 317 11.64 -37.14 7.44
C GLU A 317 12.34 -37.21 6.07
N MET A 318 12.64 -36.04 5.49
CA MET A 318 13.18 -35.97 4.14
C MET A 318 14.55 -36.64 4.05
N THR A 319 14.71 -37.52 3.06
CA THR A 319 16.02 -38.13 2.78
C THR A 319 16.89 -37.19 1.94
N SER A 320 18.20 -37.44 1.90
CA SER A 320 19.13 -36.69 1.03
C SER A 320 18.76 -36.81 -0.46
N GLU A 321 18.09 -37.89 -0.87
CA GLU A 321 17.58 -38.06 -2.21
C GLU A 321 16.33 -37.22 -2.48
N ASP A 322 15.41 -37.13 -1.52
CA ASP A 322 14.21 -36.28 -1.61
C ASP A 322 14.60 -34.80 -1.76
N LEU A 323 15.59 -34.34 -0.99
CA LEU A 323 16.12 -32.97 -1.10
C LEU A 323 16.79 -32.72 -2.46
N ARG A 324 17.59 -33.67 -2.96
CA ARG A 324 18.19 -33.58 -4.31
C ARG A 324 17.16 -33.58 -5.44
N ARG A 325 15.98 -34.17 -5.22
CA ARG A 325 14.87 -34.10 -6.18
C ARG A 325 14.21 -32.72 -6.15
N LEU A 326 14.01 -32.15 -4.96
CA LEU A 326 13.45 -30.79 -4.82
C LEU A 326 14.33 -29.73 -5.49
N THR A 327 15.66 -29.82 -5.39
CA THR A 327 16.55 -28.84 -6.04
C THR A 327 16.58 -28.93 -7.57
N LYS A 328 16.07 -30.04 -8.14
CA LYS A 328 15.96 -30.26 -9.59
C LYS A 328 14.58 -29.92 -10.14
N LEU A 329 13.62 -29.59 -9.29
CA LEU A 329 12.31 -29.12 -9.74
C LEU A 329 12.49 -27.72 -10.31
N THR A 330 12.45 -27.63 -11.63
CA THR A 330 12.23 -26.36 -12.32
C THR A 330 10.79 -25.96 -12.10
N PHE A 331 10.57 -24.75 -11.62
CA PHE A 331 9.22 -24.18 -11.61
C PHE A 331 8.80 -24.02 -13.07
N PRO A 332 7.60 -24.48 -13.47
CA PRO A 332 7.11 -24.21 -14.81
C PRO A 332 7.09 -22.69 -15.02
N ASP A 333 7.76 -22.24 -16.08
CA ASP A 333 7.66 -20.86 -16.56
C ASP A 333 6.19 -20.53 -16.71
N GLY A 334 5.82 -19.34 -16.22
CA GLY A 334 4.45 -18.98 -15.87
C GLY A 334 3.43 -19.43 -16.91
N LEU A 335 2.38 -20.13 -16.45
CA LEU A 335 1.11 -20.16 -17.17
C LEU A 335 0.75 -18.70 -17.47
N GLU A 336 0.84 -18.32 -18.74
CA GLU A 336 0.25 -17.10 -19.25
C GLU A 336 -1.26 -17.22 -19.01
N ALA A 337 -1.70 -16.78 -17.83
CA ALA A 337 -3.11 -16.72 -17.51
C ALA A 337 -3.72 -15.66 -18.43
N GLN A 338 -4.61 -16.13 -19.30
CA GLN A 338 -5.54 -15.34 -20.09
C GLN A 338 -5.99 -14.12 -19.27
N GLU A 339 -5.77 -12.94 -19.84
CA GLU A 339 -6.14 -11.65 -19.25
C GLU A 339 -7.66 -11.60 -19.06
N ASP A 340 -8.17 -12.17 -17.98
CA ASP A 340 -9.47 -11.80 -17.47
C ASP A 340 -9.33 -10.34 -17.05
N GLY A 341 -9.86 -9.45 -17.89
CA GLY A 341 -9.83 -8.00 -17.74
C GLY A 341 -10.43 -7.54 -16.42
N ILE A 342 -9.63 -7.58 -15.36
CA ILE A 342 -9.94 -6.97 -14.08
C ILE A 342 -9.19 -5.66 -14.05
N ASP A 343 -9.91 -4.63 -14.44
CA ASP A 343 -9.48 -3.27 -14.27
C ASP A 343 -9.51 -2.91 -12.79
N LEU A 344 -8.34 -2.96 -12.12
CA LEU A 344 -8.14 -2.31 -10.83
C LEU A 344 -7.98 -0.79 -11.04
N HIS A 345 -8.94 -0.18 -11.73
CA HIS A 345 -9.12 1.26 -11.89
C HIS A 345 -9.53 1.88 -10.54
N PHE A 346 -8.69 1.77 -9.51
CA PHE A 346 -8.78 2.59 -8.30
C PHE A 346 -8.09 3.94 -8.48
N VAL A 347 -8.11 4.50 -9.69
CA VAL A 347 -7.62 5.85 -9.97
C VAL A 347 -8.31 6.36 -11.23
N ARG A 348 -9.57 6.77 -11.12
CA ARG A 348 -10.09 7.86 -11.96
C ARG A 348 -10.77 8.84 -11.01
N VAL A 349 -10.19 10.03 -10.92
CA VAL A 349 -10.94 11.25 -10.60
C VAL A 349 -11.81 11.53 -11.81
#